data_AF-A0A0A6RKW9-F1
#
_entry.id   AF-A0A0A6RKW9-F1
#
_cell.length_a   1.000
_cell.length_b   1.000
_cell.length_c   1.000
_cell.angle_alpha   90.00
_cell.angle_beta   90.00
_cell.angle_gamma   90.00
#
_symmetry.space_group_name_H-M   'P 1'
#
loop_
_entity.id
_entity.type
_entity.pdbx_description
1 polymer ?
#
loop_
_entity_poly.entity_id
_entity_poly.type
_entity_poly.pdbx_seq_one_letter_code
_entity_poly.pdbx_strand_id
1 'polypeptide(L)'
;MSNNEIIKLLDKPVELERLYRSHPKQFISWLAEASLAHPESEILRVWNARINYPAPKPHSTNHARLLFIIVISFVSWVLVKLPAYLPISNNWYYPRFLPLIVFGSLIAYFLSNAATSIRQKRTIIAGVVLCLILMMLLPDKPHSASIIMSQIHMPLVLGSLLALSYMSNEWKSPEARLRYIRYVGEVIIYATLILIGGMVLTLITLGLFQLIGIDIRKLYMNNVVILGLVASPIVATYLYDAVLSRESKLATLIANVFAPLFLITVGVYLLAMLYAQKSPYSDRGFLITFN
;
A
#
# COMPACT_ATOMS: atom_id res chain seq x y z
N MET A 1 -3.66 29.84 -49.08
CA MET A 1 -4.36 29.89 -47.78
C MET A 1 -4.65 28.46 -47.36
N SER A 2 -3.84 27.89 -46.46
CA SER A 2 -4.05 26.52 -46.00
C SER A 2 -5.34 26.45 -45.19
N ASN A 3 -6.20 25.47 -45.51
CA ASN A 3 -7.50 25.27 -44.87
C ASN A 3 -7.32 24.60 -43.51
N ASN A 4 -6.65 25.28 -42.59
CA ASN A 4 -6.33 24.74 -41.27
C ASN A 4 -7.50 24.98 -40.30
N GLU A 5 -8.16 23.91 -39.88
CA GLU A 5 -9.33 23.97 -39.00
C GLU A 5 -9.02 24.56 -37.62
N ILE A 6 -7.77 24.44 -37.15
CA ILE A 6 -7.37 25.01 -35.86
C ILE A 6 -7.46 26.54 -35.88
N ILE A 7 -7.07 27.16 -37.00
CA ILE A 7 -7.11 28.63 -37.16
C ILE A 7 -8.57 29.14 -37.10
N LYS A 8 -9.53 28.38 -37.63
CA LYS A 8 -10.96 28.72 -37.59
C LYS A 8 -11.58 28.58 -36.20
N LEU A 9 -10.95 27.78 -35.33
CA LEU A 9 -11.47 27.41 -34.02
C LEU A 9 -10.70 28.05 -32.86
N LEU A 10 -9.80 29.00 -33.13
CA LEU A 10 -8.96 29.63 -32.11
C LEU A 10 -9.77 30.15 -30.91
N ASP A 11 -10.89 30.83 -31.15
CA ASP A 11 -11.71 31.41 -30.08
C ASP A 11 -12.69 30.42 -29.44
N LYS A 12 -12.64 29.14 -29.82
CA LYS A 12 -13.58 28.09 -29.39
C LYS A 12 -12.87 26.94 -28.68
N PRO A 13 -12.53 27.10 -27.39
CA PRO A 13 -11.70 26.14 -26.66
C PRO A 13 -12.32 24.74 -26.56
N VAL A 14 -13.65 24.64 -26.44
CA VAL A 14 -14.37 23.36 -26.35
C VAL A 14 -14.33 22.59 -27.68
N GLU A 15 -14.43 23.30 -28.81
CA GLU A 15 -14.37 22.68 -30.13
C GLU A 15 -12.94 22.24 -30.48
N LEU A 16 -11.91 23.00 -30.07
CA LEU A 16 -10.50 22.60 -30.18
C LEU A 16 -10.19 21.32 -29.39
N GLU A 17 -10.67 21.20 -28.15
CA GLU A 17 -10.48 19.97 -27.36
C GLU A 17 -11.22 18.78 -27.99
N ARG A 18 -12.41 19.00 -28.57
CA ARG A 18 -13.14 17.95 -29.31
C ARG A 18 -12.36 17.51 -30.56
N LEU A 19 -11.77 18.45 -31.30
CA LEU A 19 -10.95 18.16 -32.47
C LEU A 19 -9.70 17.35 -32.10
N TYR A 20 -9.00 17.76 -31.02
CA TYR A 20 -7.86 17.03 -30.49
C TYR A 20 -8.22 15.58 -30.08
N ARG A 21 -9.34 15.38 -29.38
CA ARG A 21 -9.78 14.04 -28.94
C ARG A 21 -10.22 13.13 -30.07
N SER A 22 -10.83 13.69 -31.11
CA SER A 22 -11.32 12.93 -32.26
C SER A 22 -10.21 12.60 -33.25
N HIS A 23 -9.28 13.52 -33.50
CA HIS A 23 -8.24 13.40 -34.53
C HIS A 23 -6.83 13.80 -34.02
N PRO A 24 -6.26 13.08 -33.04
CA PRO A 24 -5.05 13.51 -32.33
C PRO A 24 -3.82 13.68 -33.24
N LYS A 25 -3.62 12.78 -34.22
CA LYS A 25 -2.46 12.84 -35.13
C LYS A 25 -2.53 14.04 -36.09
N GLN A 26 -3.71 14.29 -36.68
CA GLN A 26 -3.93 15.40 -37.60
C GLN A 26 -3.90 16.75 -36.88
N PHE A 27 -4.41 16.79 -35.63
CA PHE A 27 -4.34 17.97 -34.80
C PHE A 27 -2.89 18.42 -34.56
N ILE A 28 -1.96 17.50 -34.30
CA ILE A 28 -0.54 17.83 -34.09
C ILE A 28 0.10 18.44 -35.34
N SER A 29 -0.17 17.88 -36.53
CA SER A 29 0.35 18.44 -37.79
C SER A 29 -0.23 19.83 -38.07
N TRP A 30 -1.54 20.00 -37.90
CA TRP A 30 -2.20 21.29 -38.08
C TRP A 30 -1.73 22.32 -37.04
N LEU A 31 -1.44 21.89 -35.82
CA LEU A 31 -0.95 22.79 -34.77
C LEU A 31 0.48 23.27 -35.10
N ALA A 32 1.33 22.39 -35.64
CA ALA A 32 2.67 22.77 -36.10
C ALA A 32 2.58 23.81 -37.23
N GLU A 33 1.71 23.59 -38.22
CA GLU A 33 1.47 24.56 -39.30
C GLU A 33 0.88 25.88 -38.80
N ALA A 34 -0.12 25.82 -37.92
CA ALA A 34 -0.80 27.00 -37.38
C ALA A 34 0.13 27.83 -36.48
N SER A 35 0.97 27.18 -35.67
CA SER A 35 1.93 27.86 -34.78
C SER A 35 3.05 28.56 -35.56
N LEU A 36 3.46 28.02 -36.70
CA LEU A 36 4.38 28.70 -37.63
C LEU A 36 3.72 29.89 -38.34
N ALA A 37 2.45 29.78 -38.71
CA ALA A 37 1.71 30.83 -39.40
C ALA A 37 1.28 31.99 -38.48
N HIS A 38 1.00 31.71 -37.20
CA HIS A 38 0.51 32.68 -36.22
C HIS A 38 1.25 32.58 -34.87
N PRO A 39 2.53 32.98 -34.80
CA PRO A 39 3.34 32.84 -33.59
C PRO A 39 2.86 33.70 -32.41
N GLU A 40 2.09 34.77 -32.67
CA GLU A 40 1.55 35.69 -31.66
C GLU A 40 0.35 35.12 -30.87
N SER A 41 -0.26 34.03 -31.32
CA SER A 41 -1.44 33.47 -30.65
C SER A 41 -1.07 32.77 -29.34
N GLU A 42 -1.58 33.29 -28.23
CA GLU A 42 -1.41 32.69 -26.91
C GLU A 42 -2.01 31.27 -26.84
N ILE A 43 -3.14 31.05 -27.52
CA ILE A 43 -3.84 29.75 -27.54
C ILE A 43 -2.98 28.68 -28.20
N LEU A 44 -2.35 29.00 -29.34
CA LEU A 44 -1.44 28.07 -30.02
C LEU A 44 -0.21 27.77 -29.18
N ARG A 45 0.34 28.77 -28.47
CA ARG A 45 1.46 28.58 -27.53
C ARG A 45 1.10 27.65 -26.37
N VAL A 46 -0.08 27.82 -25.77
CA VAL A 46 -0.58 26.96 -24.69
C VAL A 46 -0.78 25.53 -25.19
N TRP A 47 -1.37 25.33 -26.36
CA TRP A 47 -1.55 24.01 -26.95
C TRP A 47 -0.23 23.34 -27.31
N ASN A 48 0.70 24.10 -27.88
CA ASN A 48 2.04 23.61 -28.19
C ASN A 48 2.77 23.18 -26.91
N ALA A 49 2.68 23.98 -25.84
CA ALA A 49 3.23 23.65 -24.53
C ALA A 49 2.58 22.41 -23.92
N ARG A 50 1.25 22.22 -24.08
CA ARG A 50 0.52 21.05 -23.58
C ARG A 50 0.91 19.76 -24.31
N ILE A 51 0.98 19.79 -25.64
CA ILE A 51 1.26 18.61 -26.47
C ILE A 51 2.74 18.23 -26.38
N ASN A 52 3.63 19.22 -26.47
CA ASN A 52 5.06 19.01 -26.37
C ASN A 52 5.57 19.07 -24.93
N TYR A 53 4.67 19.10 -23.94
CA TYR A 53 5.06 18.95 -22.55
C TYR A 53 5.76 17.60 -22.43
N PRO A 54 7.07 17.56 -22.17
CA PRO A 54 7.70 16.29 -21.87
C PRO A 54 7.03 15.82 -20.59
N ALA A 55 6.19 14.78 -20.69
CA ALA A 55 5.65 14.13 -19.51
C ALA A 55 6.83 13.92 -18.55
N PRO A 56 6.74 14.38 -17.28
CA PRO A 56 7.86 14.31 -16.36
C PRO A 56 8.36 12.88 -16.41
N LYS A 57 9.60 12.71 -16.90
CA LYS A 57 10.18 11.38 -17.12
C LYS A 57 9.94 10.58 -15.85
N PRO A 58 9.38 9.36 -15.90
CA PRO A 58 9.26 8.54 -14.72
C PRO A 58 10.66 8.49 -14.10
N HIS A 59 10.77 9.02 -12.89
CA HIS A 59 12.03 9.25 -12.21
C HIS A 59 12.98 8.07 -12.45
N SER A 60 14.16 8.30 -13.05
CA SER A 60 15.16 7.25 -13.30
C SER A 60 15.78 6.67 -12.01
N THR A 61 15.19 6.99 -10.84
CA THR A 61 15.49 6.46 -9.52
C THR A 61 14.74 5.16 -9.20
N ASN A 62 13.97 4.60 -10.15
CA ASN A 62 13.17 3.42 -9.90
C ASN A 62 14.01 2.16 -9.60
N HIS A 63 15.15 1.99 -10.25
CA HIS A 63 16.01 0.80 -10.04
C HIS A 63 16.62 0.72 -8.64
N ALA A 64 17.13 1.84 -8.11
CA ALA A 64 17.70 1.86 -6.75
C ALA A 64 16.63 1.58 -5.69
N ARG A 65 15.42 2.13 -5.87
CA ARG A 65 14.28 1.87 -4.99
C ARG A 65 13.81 0.42 -5.06
N LEU A 66 13.72 -0.15 -6.27
CA LEU A 66 13.43 -1.57 -6.49
C LEU A 66 14.47 -2.48 -5.82
N LEU A 67 15.76 -2.18 -5.99
CA LEU A 67 16.84 -2.92 -5.34
C LEU A 67 16.72 -2.84 -3.82
N PHE A 68 16.44 -1.66 -3.28
CA PHE A 68 16.20 -1.47 -1.85
C PHE A 68 15.02 -2.34 -1.34
N ILE A 69 13.93 -2.45 -2.11
CA ILE A 69 12.77 -3.29 -1.76
C ILE A 69 13.12 -4.78 -1.78
N ILE A 70 13.90 -5.21 -2.77
CA ILE A 70 14.36 -6.61 -2.86
C ILE A 70 15.24 -6.93 -1.64
N VAL A 71 16.21 -6.05 -1.33
CA VAL A 71 17.11 -6.22 -0.18
C VAL A 71 16.32 -6.25 1.13
N ILE A 72 15.40 -5.32 1.36
CA ILE A 72 14.66 -5.28 2.62
C ILE A 72 13.69 -6.46 2.76
N SER A 73 13.08 -6.92 1.66
CA SER A 73 12.25 -8.12 1.66
C SER A 73 13.07 -9.38 1.98
N PHE A 74 14.28 -9.48 1.41
CA PHE A 74 15.20 -10.56 1.70
C PHE A 74 15.67 -10.54 3.16
N VAL A 75 16.06 -9.38 3.69
CA VAL A 75 16.43 -9.22 5.10
C VAL A 75 15.27 -9.62 6.01
N SER A 76 14.05 -9.16 5.73
CA SER A 76 12.86 -9.55 6.49
C SER A 76 12.61 -11.05 6.45
N TRP A 77 12.79 -11.70 5.29
CA TRP A 77 12.68 -13.15 5.17
C TRP A 77 13.73 -13.89 6.01
N VAL A 78 14.99 -13.45 5.99
CA VAL A 78 16.05 -14.01 6.84
C VAL A 78 15.69 -13.88 8.33
N LEU A 79 15.18 -12.72 8.76
CA LEU A 79 14.76 -12.49 10.14
C LEU A 79 13.58 -13.39 10.54
N VAL A 80 12.61 -13.63 9.65
CA VAL A 80 11.50 -14.55 9.92
C VAL A 80 12.00 -15.99 10.04
N LYS A 81 13.02 -16.37 9.26
CA LYS A 81 13.59 -17.74 9.25
C LYS A 81 14.60 -18.00 10.35
N LEU A 82 14.96 -16.99 11.13
CA LEU A 82 15.97 -17.07 12.20
C LEU A 82 15.73 -18.22 13.21
N PRO A 83 14.50 -18.52 13.67
CA PRO A 83 14.23 -19.68 14.55
C PRO A 83 14.47 -21.05 13.91
N ALA A 84 14.56 -21.13 12.58
CA ALA A 84 14.86 -22.39 11.90
C ALA A 84 16.35 -22.76 12.00
N TYR A 85 17.21 -21.79 12.29
CA TYR A 85 18.67 -21.94 12.36
C TYR A 85 19.22 -21.85 13.79
N LEU A 86 18.47 -21.22 14.70
CA LEU A 86 18.84 -21.09 16.11
C LEU A 86 17.92 -21.95 16.99
N PRO A 87 18.40 -22.41 18.17
CA PRO A 87 17.60 -23.20 19.11
C PRO A 87 16.60 -22.31 19.89
N ILE A 88 15.72 -21.61 19.18
CA ILE A 88 14.71 -20.69 19.73
C ILE A 88 13.33 -21.26 19.42
N SER A 89 12.43 -21.24 20.39
CA SER A 89 11.08 -21.77 20.18
C SER A 89 10.24 -20.84 19.28
N ASN A 90 9.54 -21.43 18.30
CA ASN A 90 8.66 -20.70 17.39
C ASN A 90 7.57 -19.91 18.13
N ASN A 91 7.00 -20.51 19.18
CA ASN A 91 5.93 -19.91 19.98
C ASN A 91 6.40 -18.67 20.77
N TRP A 92 7.69 -18.60 21.10
CA TRP A 92 8.28 -17.43 21.72
C TRP A 92 8.60 -16.35 20.69
N TYR A 93 9.21 -16.73 19.56
CA TYR A 93 9.75 -15.79 18.58
C TYR A 93 8.69 -15.07 17.75
N TYR A 94 7.78 -15.81 17.09
CA TYR A 94 6.88 -15.21 16.10
C TYR A 94 5.93 -14.17 16.69
N PRO A 95 5.23 -14.40 17.81
CA PRO A 95 4.33 -13.41 18.39
C PRO A 95 5.05 -12.11 18.81
N ARG A 96 6.35 -12.19 19.13
CA ARG A 96 7.16 -11.05 19.60
C ARG A 96 7.73 -10.24 18.44
N PHE A 97 8.29 -10.91 17.44
CA PHE A 97 9.13 -10.25 16.43
C PHE A 97 8.50 -10.18 15.04
N LEU A 98 7.52 -11.02 14.70
CA LEU A 98 6.91 -10.98 13.36
C LEU A 98 6.27 -9.61 13.05
N PRO A 99 5.48 -8.98 13.95
CA PRO A 99 4.99 -7.63 13.71
C PRO A 99 6.12 -6.62 13.54
N LEU A 100 7.19 -6.73 14.33
CA LEU A 100 8.33 -5.82 14.27
C LEU A 100 9.10 -5.95 12.94
N ILE A 101 9.22 -7.16 12.40
CA ILE A 101 9.85 -7.39 11.09
C ILE A 101 8.99 -6.77 9.98
N VAL A 102 7.69 -7.07 9.96
CA VAL A 102 6.77 -6.57 8.91
C VAL A 102 6.65 -5.05 8.98
N PHE A 103 6.23 -4.48 10.12
CA PHE A 103 6.10 -3.03 10.25
C PHE A 103 7.46 -2.31 10.18
N GLY A 104 8.51 -2.89 10.75
CA GLY A 104 9.87 -2.32 10.69
C GLY A 104 10.38 -2.18 9.26
N SER A 105 10.09 -3.16 8.40
CA SER A 105 10.44 -3.08 6.97
C SER A 105 9.68 -1.96 6.26
N LEU A 106 8.38 -1.78 6.54
CA LEU A 106 7.57 -0.67 6.00
C LEU A 106 8.04 0.69 6.54
N ILE A 107 8.41 0.77 7.81
CA ILE A 107 8.97 1.98 8.42
C ILE A 107 10.28 2.34 7.74
N ALA A 108 11.20 1.37 7.58
CA ALA A 108 12.46 1.58 6.91
C ALA A 108 12.28 2.03 5.44
N TYR A 109 11.27 1.52 4.73
CA TYR A 109 10.88 2.03 3.41
C TYR A 109 10.61 3.53 3.43
N PHE A 110 9.75 4.03 4.33
CA PHE A 110 9.46 5.47 4.37
C PHE A 110 10.60 6.31 4.95
N LEU A 111 11.38 5.79 5.89
CA LEU A 111 12.57 6.47 6.43
C LEU A 111 13.68 6.63 5.38
N SER A 112 13.71 5.78 4.35
CA SER A 112 14.65 5.93 3.22
C SER A 112 14.38 7.18 2.38
N ASN A 113 13.21 7.81 2.53
CA ASN A 113 12.89 9.06 1.86
C ASN A 113 13.75 10.22 2.39
N ALA A 114 14.24 11.07 1.48
CA ALA A 114 15.12 12.19 1.81
C ALA A 114 14.38 13.33 2.53
N ALA A 115 13.06 13.44 2.36
CA ALA A 115 12.25 14.53 2.92
C ALA A 115 12.11 14.50 4.46
N THR A 116 12.41 13.37 5.12
CA THR A 116 12.22 13.22 6.56
C THR A 116 13.37 13.82 7.36
N SER A 117 13.06 14.69 8.32
CA SER A 117 14.05 15.33 9.17
C SER A 117 14.80 14.32 10.05
N ILE A 118 16.10 14.55 10.29
CA ILE A 118 16.94 13.63 11.08
C ILE A 118 16.42 13.40 12.50
N ARG A 119 15.83 14.44 13.12
CA ARG A 119 15.22 14.37 14.44
C ARG A 119 14.06 13.37 14.46
N GLN A 120 13.18 13.42 13.45
CA GLN A 120 12.09 12.47 13.32
C GLN A 120 12.57 11.05 13.06
N LYS A 121 13.55 10.86 12.17
CA LYS A 121 14.14 9.53 11.92
C LYS A 121 14.66 8.92 13.23
N ARG A 122 15.41 9.70 14.03
CA ARG A 122 15.94 9.25 15.32
C ARG A 122 14.83 8.87 16.30
N THR A 123 13.75 9.65 16.39
CA THR A 123 12.62 9.34 17.27
C THR A 123 11.91 8.05 16.85
N ILE A 124 11.68 7.86 15.55
CA ILE A 124 11.03 6.64 15.04
C ILE A 124 11.91 5.42 15.27
N ILE A 125 13.21 5.51 14.97
CA ILE A 125 14.19 4.43 15.22
C ILE A 125 14.25 4.11 16.72
N ALA A 126 14.32 5.12 17.59
CA ALA A 126 14.30 4.92 19.04
C ALA A 126 13.02 4.21 19.50
N GLY A 127 11.86 4.55 18.93
CA GLY A 127 10.59 3.86 19.19
C GLY A 127 10.61 2.39 18.78
N VAL A 128 11.11 2.07 17.58
CA VAL A 128 11.24 0.68 17.11
C VAL A 128 12.22 -0.12 17.97
N VAL A 129 13.35 0.48 18.34
CA VAL A 129 14.36 -0.15 19.22
C VAL A 129 13.78 -0.38 20.62
N LEU A 130 13.03 0.58 21.17
CA LEU A 130 12.35 0.40 22.45
C LEU A 130 11.35 -0.76 22.39
N CYS A 131 10.53 -0.82 21.34
CA CYS A 131 9.62 -1.92 21.06
C CYS A 131 10.36 -3.28 21.01
N LEU A 132 11.51 -3.34 20.33
CA LEU A 132 12.35 -4.54 20.27
C LEU A 132 12.86 -4.95 21.65
N ILE A 133 13.42 -4.00 22.41
CA ILE A 133 13.96 -4.25 23.76
C ILE A 133 12.87 -4.73 24.70
N LEU A 134 11.70 -4.09 24.69
CA LEU A 134 10.57 -4.52 25.51
C LEU A 134 10.18 -5.96 25.18
N MET A 135 9.98 -6.30 23.91
CA MET A 135 9.64 -7.67 23.50
C MET A 135 10.72 -8.71 23.83
N MET A 136 11.98 -8.31 23.85
CA MET A 136 13.10 -9.17 24.24
C MET A 136 13.15 -9.40 25.76
N LEU A 137 12.87 -8.36 26.56
CA LEU A 137 12.88 -8.43 28.03
C LEU A 137 11.62 -9.07 28.63
N LEU A 138 10.55 -9.23 27.85
CA LEU A 138 9.33 -9.87 28.32
C LEU A 138 9.63 -11.29 28.86
N PRO A 139 9.22 -11.64 30.10
CA PRO A 139 9.43 -12.98 30.64
C PRO A 139 8.85 -14.07 29.75
N ASP A 140 9.44 -15.26 29.77
CA ASP A 140 8.85 -16.42 29.08
C ASP A 140 7.92 -17.17 30.03
N LYS A 141 6.70 -16.63 30.19
CA LYS A 141 5.64 -17.24 31.00
C LYS A 141 4.42 -17.53 30.11
N PRO A 142 4.26 -18.78 29.64
CA PRO A 142 3.10 -19.13 28.82
C PRO A 142 1.81 -18.84 29.61
N HIS A 143 0.77 -18.36 28.91
CA HIS A 143 -0.55 -17.99 29.46
C HIS A 143 -0.63 -16.73 30.35
N SER A 144 0.44 -15.94 30.48
CA SER A 144 0.33 -14.65 31.14
C SER A 144 -0.52 -13.67 30.32
N ALA A 145 -1.65 -13.24 30.87
CA ALA A 145 -2.54 -12.26 30.24
C ALA A 145 -1.80 -10.96 29.88
N SER A 146 -0.89 -10.49 30.73
CA SER A 146 -0.10 -9.28 30.48
C SER A 146 0.83 -9.41 29.27
N ILE A 147 1.46 -10.58 29.08
CA ILE A 147 2.33 -10.85 27.93
C ILE A 147 1.51 -10.90 26.64
N ILE A 148 0.39 -11.64 26.66
CA ILE A 148 -0.51 -11.75 25.52
C ILE A 148 -1.04 -10.37 25.12
N MET A 149 -1.48 -9.57 26.10
CA MET A 149 -1.95 -8.21 25.83
C MET A 149 -0.85 -7.32 25.26
N SER A 150 0.38 -7.41 25.77
CA SER A 150 1.52 -6.66 25.21
C SER A 150 1.78 -7.02 23.75
N GLN A 151 1.73 -8.31 23.40
CA GLN A 151 1.89 -8.80 22.03
C GLN A 151 0.76 -8.35 21.10
N ILE A 152 -0.49 -8.31 21.58
CA ILE A 152 -1.65 -7.82 20.81
C ILE A 152 -1.54 -6.31 20.52
N HIS A 153 -1.08 -5.51 21.48
CA HIS A 153 -0.98 -4.05 21.33
C HIS A 153 0.26 -3.62 20.53
N MET A 154 1.27 -4.49 20.43
CA MET A 154 2.52 -4.21 19.72
C MET A 154 2.32 -3.81 18.25
N PRO A 155 1.53 -4.53 17.43
CA PRO A 155 1.16 -4.09 16.08
C PRO A 155 0.54 -2.69 16.03
N LEU A 156 -0.27 -2.28 17.01
CA LEU A 156 -0.88 -0.94 17.02
C LEU A 156 0.16 0.16 17.27
N VAL A 157 1.09 -0.08 18.19
CA VAL A 157 2.21 0.85 18.46
C VAL A 157 3.10 0.97 17.22
N LEU A 158 3.47 -0.16 16.62
CA LEU A 158 4.26 -0.18 15.38
C LEU A 158 3.52 0.48 14.22
N GLY A 159 2.21 0.29 14.10
CA GLY A 159 1.37 0.99 13.13
C GLY A 159 1.36 2.49 13.35
N SER A 160 1.40 2.95 14.60
CA SER A 160 1.52 4.38 14.92
C SER A 160 2.90 4.95 14.53
N LEU A 161 3.97 4.18 14.74
CA LEU A 161 5.32 4.54 14.27
C LEU A 161 5.41 4.56 12.73
N LEU A 162 4.75 3.61 12.07
CA LEU A 162 4.61 3.59 10.61
C LEU A 162 3.86 4.84 10.11
N ALA A 163 2.79 5.24 10.81
CA ALA A 163 2.05 6.47 10.52
C ALA A 163 2.98 7.70 10.56
N LEU A 164 3.77 7.83 11.63
CA LEU A 164 4.75 8.92 11.76
C LEU A 164 5.81 8.87 10.65
N SER A 165 6.27 7.67 10.28
CA SER A 165 7.23 7.50 9.19
C SER A 165 6.64 7.89 7.83
N TYR A 166 5.38 7.55 7.57
CA TYR A 166 4.67 7.88 6.33
C TYR A 166 4.38 9.38 6.19
N MET A 167 3.86 10.00 7.26
CA MET A 167 3.48 11.42 7.28
C MET A 167 4.68 12.36 7.43
N SER A 168 5.80 11.87 7.95
CA SER A 168 7.03 12.63 8.16
C SER A 168 6.76 13.96 8.90
N ASN A 169 7.24 15.10 8.38
CA ASN A 169 7.14 16.40 9.04
C ASN A 169 5.69 16.91 9.13
N GLU A 170 4.76 16.37 8.33
CA GLU A 170 3.38 16.81 8.21
C GLU A 170 2.38 16.06 9.13
N TRP A 171 2.85 15.29 10.11
CA TRP A 171 2.02 14.44 10.99
C TRP A 171 0.91 15.17 11.77
N LYS A 172 1.03 16.50 11.92
CA LYS A 172 0.00 17.34 12.55
C LYS A 172 -1.13 17.73 11.58
N SER A 173 -0.93 17.61 10.27
CA SER A 173 -1.94 17.97 9.28
C SER A 173 -3.05 16.92 9.22
N PRO A 174 -4.34 17.33 9.18
CA PRO A 174 -5.45 16.40 8.98
C PRO A 174 -5.34 15.65 7.65
N GLU A 175 -4.87 16.31 6.59
CA GLU A 175 -4.71 15.72 5.27
C GLU A 175 -3.68 14.58 5.26
N ALA A 176 -2.52 14.74 5.91
CA ALA A 176 -1.53 13.66 5.98
C ALA A 176 -2.06 12.44 6.74
N ARG A 177 -2.89 12.66 7.79
CA ARG A 177 -3.54 11.57 8.54
C ARG A 177 -4.54 10.82 7.69
N LEU A 178 -5.36 11.53 6.90
CA LEU A 178 -6.29 10.91 5.96
C LEU A 178 -5.54 10.14 4.85
N ARG A 179 -4.44 10.68 4.33
CA ARG A 179 -3.57 9.97 3.37
C ARG A 179 -2.98 8.70 3.98
N TYR A 180 -2.63 8.69 5.26
CA TYR A 180 -2.14 7.50 5.96
C TYR A 180 -3.23 6.43 6.10
N ILE A 181 -4.44 6.80 6.52
CA ILE A 181 -5.58 5.87 6.64
C ILE A 181 -5.87 5.23 5.28
N ARG A 182 -5.89 6.04 4.21
CA ARG A 182 -6.04 5.52 2.84
C ARG A 182 -4.91 4.57 2.47
N TYR A 183 -3.67 4.96 2.72
CA TYR A 183 -2.49 4.13 2.47
C TYR A 183 -2.62 2.73 3.11
N VAL A 184 -3.02 2.65 4.39
CA VAL A 184 -3.19 1.36 5.07
C VAL A 184 -4.23 0.49 4.35
N GLY A 185 -5.38 1.06 3.99
CA GLY A 185 -6.42 0.34 3.25
C GLY A 185 -5.94 -0.14 1.87
N GLU A 186 -5.26 0.73 1.11
CA GLU A 186 -4.72 0.40 -0.21
C GLU A 186 -3.68 -0.72 -0.13
N VAL A 187 -2.75 -0.65 0.83
CA VAL A 187 -1.72 -1.69 1.02
C VAL A 187 -2.35 -3.03 1.40
N ILE A 188 -3.37 -3.05 2.25
CA ILE A 188 -4.08 -4.29 2.59
C ILE A 188 -4.72 -4.91 1.33
N ILE A 189 -5.36 -4.10 0.49
CA ILE A 189 -5.98 -4.57 -0.76
C ILE A 189 -4.93 -5.12 -1.71
N TYR A 190 -3.87 -4.35 -1.99
CA TYR A 190 -2.81 -4.79 -2.90
C TYR A 190 -2.05 -6.00 -2.37
N ALA A 191 -1.74 -6.06 -1.08
CA ALA A 191 -1.12 -7.24 -0.47
C ALA A 191 -2.03 -8.46 -0.61
N THR A 192 -3.33 -8.31 -0.39
CA THR A 192 -4.30 -9.40 -0.58
C THR A 192 -4.34 -9.89 -2.03
N LEU A 193 -4.37 -8.98 -3.01
CA LEU A 193 -4.31 -9.34 -4.43
C LEU A 193 -3.02 -10.09 -4.79
N ILE A 194 -1.87 -9.62 -4.29
CA ILE A 194 -0.57 -10.27 -4.46
C ILE A 194 -0.59 -11.67 -3.85
N LEU A 195 -1.15 -11.83 -2.65
CA LEU A 195 -1.22 -13.12 -1.96
C LEU A 195 -2.15 -14.12 -2.65
N ILE A 196 -3.30 -13.68 -3.16
CA ILE A 196 -4.20 -14.53 -3.95
C ILE A 196 -3.50 -14.98 -5.24
N GLY A 197 -2.87 -14.06 -5.96
CA GLY A 197 -2.06 -14.41 -7.13
C GLY A 197 -0.93 -15.39 -6.81
N GLY A 198 -0.22 -15.15 -5.69
CA GLY A 198 0.83 -16.03 -5.18
C GLY A 198 0.32 -17.41 -4.76
N MET A 199 -0.89 -17.51 -4.21
CA MET A 199 -1.54 -18.77 -3.85
C MET A 199 -1.86 -19.59 -5.11
N VAL A 200 -2.47 -18.97 -6.12
CA VAL A 200 -2.76 -19.63 -7.40
C VAL A 200 -1.46 -20.09 -8.07
N LEU A 201 -0.44 -19.23 -8.13
CA LEU A 201 0.87 -19.58 -8.66
C LEU A 201 1.51 -20.75 -7.90
N THR A 202 1.39 -20.78 -6.57
CA THR A 202 1.88 -21.86 -5.72
C THR A 202 1.19 -23.18 -6.04
N LEU A 203 -0.14 -23.18 -6.16
CA LEU A 203 -0.92 -24.38 -6.52
C LEU A 203 -0.50 -24.95 -7.86
N ILE A 204 -0.38 -24.08 -8.89
CA ILE A 204 0.06 -24.48 -10.23
C ILE A 204 1.48 -25.03 -10.18
N THR A 205 2.41 -24.33 -9.51
CA THR A 205 3.81 -24.75 -9.42
C THR A 205 3.96 -26.11 -8.75
N LEU A 206 3.31 -26.31 -7.60
CA LEU A 206 3.34 -27.61 -6.90
C LEU A 206 2.71 -28.72 -7.75
N GLY A 207 1.60 -28.44 -8.44
CA GLY A 207 0.95 -29.40 -9.33
C GLY A 207 1.84 -29.80 -10.51
N LEU A 208 2.49 -28.84 -11.17
CA LEU A 208 3.39 -29.10 -12.29
C LEU A 208 4.61 -29.94 -11.88
N PHE A 209 5.24 -29.63 -10.75
CA PHE A 209 6.38 -30.41 -10.24
C PHE A 209 5.96 -31.82 -9.80
N GLN A 210 4.76 -31.96 -9.23
CA GLN A 210 4.22 -33.27 -8.89
C GLN A 210 3.98 -34.15 -10.13
N LEU A 211 3.53 -33.58 -11.26
CA LEU A 211 3.31 -34.31 -12.51
C LEU A 211 4.61 -34.89 -13.11
N ILE A 212 5.75 -34.23 -12.89
CA ILE A 212 7.07 -34.73 -13.32
C ILE A 212 7.76 -35.59 -12.25
N GLY A 213 7.05 -35.96 -11.17
CA GLY A 213 7.54 -36.84 -10.12
C GLY A 213 8.50 -36.19 -9.11
N ILE A 214 8.56 -34.85 -9.03
CA ILE A 214 9.45 -34.13 -8.12
C ILE A 214 8.63 -33.50 -6.98
N ASP A 215 8.81 -33.96 -5.74
CA ASP A 215 8.19 -33.34 -4.56
C ASP A 215 9.02 -32.15 -4.03
N ILE A 216 8.62 -30.94 -4.45
CA ILE A 216 9.21 -29.68 -3.96
C ILE A 216 8.43 -29.06 -2.79
N ARG A 217 7.35 -29.69 -2.31
CA ARG A 217 6.37 -29.05 -1.40
C ARG A 217 7.01 -28.45 -0.16
N LYS A 218 7.84 -29.23 0.55
CA LYS A 218 8.49 -28.78 1.79
C LYS A 218 9.43 -27.61 1.54
N LEU A 219 10.28 -27.70 0.52
CA LEU A 219 11.23 -26.66 0.15
C LEU A 219 10.51 -25.37 -0.26
N TYR A 220 9.46 -25.49 -1.07
CA TYR A 220 8.71 -24.37 -1.61
C TYR A 220 7.90 -23.65 -0.52
N MET A 221 7.15 -24.40 0.29
CA MET A 221 6.34 -23.84 1.38
C MET A 221 7.22 -23.17 2.44
N ASN A 222 8.35 -23.80 2.80
CA ASN A 222 9.22 -23.28 3.86
C ASN A 222 10.04 -22.05 3.41
N ASN A 223 10.24 -21.83 2.10
CA ASN A 223 11.09 -20.75 1.62
C ASN A 223 10.31 -19.74 0.78
N VAL A 224 9.78 -20.16 -0.37
CA VAL A 224 9.15 -19.27 -1.36
C VAL A 224 7.85 -18.68 -0.82
N VAL A 225 7.00 -19.49 -0.18
CA VAL A 225 5.72 -19.01 0.38
C VAL A 225 5.96 -18.05 1.54
N ILE A 226 6.89 -18.36 2.45
CA ILE A 226 7.24 -17.45 3.56
C ILE A 226 7.81 -16.12 3.01
N LEU A 227 8.68 -16.18 2.00
CA LEU A 227 9.19 -14.98 1.33
C LEU A 227 8.06 -14.15 0.73
N GLY A 228 7.12 -14.79 0.01
CA GLY A 228 5.96 -14.12 -0.57
C GLY A 228 5.06 -13.47 0.48
N LEU A 229 4.82 -14.16 1.60
CA LEU A 229 4.03 -13.61 2.72
C LEU A 229 4.66 -12.35 3.29
N VAL A 230 5.96 -12.40 3.58
CA VAL A 230 6.70 -11.29 4.20
C VAL A 230 6.93 -10.13 3.22
N ALA A 231 7.18 -10.43 1.95
CA ALA A 231 7.43 -9.42 0.91
C ALA A 231 6.14 -8.73 0.44
N SER A 232 4.99 -9.40 0.50
CA SER A 232 3.73 -8.87 -0.04
C SER A 232 3.34 -7.48 0.46
N PRO A 233 3.36 -7.14 1.77
CA PRO A 233 3.07 -5.78 2.21
C PRO A 233 4.12 -4.76 1.72
N ILE A 234 5.39 -5.14 1.62
CA ILE A 234 6.48 -4.26 1.18
C ILE A 234 6.31 -3.92 -0.31
N VAL A 235 6.04 -4.93 -1.13
CA VAL A 235 5.79 -4.78 -2.56
C VAL A 235 4.50 -3.99 -2.80
N ALA A 236 3.44 -4.25 -2.01
CA ALA A 236 2.19 -3.49 -2.07
C ALA A 236 2.41 -2.00 -1.74
N THR A 237 3.21 -1.70 -0.71
CA THR A 237 3.61 -0.33 -0.38
C THR A 237 4.32 0.36 -1.53
N TYR A 238 5.28 -0.31 -2.16
CA TYR A 238 5.97 0.26 -3.32
C TYR A 238 5.04 0.46 -4.53
N LEU A 239 4.16 -0.50 -4.81
CA LEU A 239 3.18 -0.40 -5.89
C LEU A 239 2.29 0.83 -5.69
N TYR A 240 1.74 0.99 -4.48
CA TYR A 240 0.91 2.14 -4.15
C TYR A 240 1.69 3.47 -4.19
N ASP A 241 2.86 3.51 -3.55
CA ASP A 241 3.62 4.75 -3.33
C ASP A 241 4.35 5.24 -4.59
N ALA A 242 5.05 4.36 -5.29
CA ALA A 242 5.96 4.73 -6.36
C ALA A 242 5.41 4.43 -7.76
N VAL A 243 4.66 3.34 -7.94
CA VAL A 243 4.13 2.96 -9.26
C VAL A 243 2.81 3.67 -9.56
N LEU A 244 1.93 3.74 -8.56
CA LEU A 244 0.61 4.39 -8.64
C LEU A 244 0.61 5.82 -8.11
N SER A 245 1.76 6.36 -7.71
CA SER A 245 1.92 7.73 -7.23
C SER A 245 0.93 8.14 -6.12
N ARG A 246 0.50 7.19 -5.28
CA ARG A 246 -0.51 7.36 -4.21
C ARG A 246 -1.90 7.77 -4.70
N GLU A 247 -2.20 7.63 -5.99
CA GLU A 247 -3.47 8.06 -6.59
C GLU A 247 -4.58 7.01 -6.54
N SER A 248 -4.26 5.78 -6.11
CA SER A 248 -5.27 4.72 -5.99
C SER A 248 -6.43 5.12 -5.07
N LYS A 249 -7.62 4.64 -5.44
CA LYS A 249 -8.89 4.86 -4.73
C LYS A 249 -9.61 3.54 -4.43
N LEU A 250 -8.97 2.39 -4.56
CA LEU A 250 -9.61 1.09 -4.32
C LEU A 250 -10.18 0.99 -2.91
N ALA A 251 -9.46 1.47 -1.89
CA ALA A 251 -9.94 1.44 -0.52
C ALA A 251 -11.23 2.26 -0.35
N THR A 252 -11.29 3.45 -0.96
CA THR A 252 -12.49 4.28 -0.93
C THR A 252 -13.64 3.67 -1.74
N LEU A 253 -13.36 3.08 -2.89
CA LEU A 253 -14.36 2.41 -3.72
C LEU A 253 -15.00 1.23 -2.98
N ILE A 254 -14.18 0.37 -2.38
CA ILE A 254 -14.66 -0.77 -1.58
C ILE A 254 -15.44 -0.27 -0.36
N ALA A 255 -14.93 0.72 0.38
CA ALA A 255 -15.65 1.28 1.51
C ALA A 255 -17.03 1.83 1.11
N ASN A 256 -17.14 2.51 -0.03
CA ASN A 256 -18.42 3.03 -0.52
C ASN A 256 -19.44 1.94 -0.90
N VAL A 257 -18.97 0.77 -1.33
CA VAL A 257 -19.84 -0.38 -1.64
C VAL A 257 -20.27 -1.09 -0.36
N PHE A 258 -19.35 -1.31 0.57
CA PHE A 258 -19.61 -2.10 1.77
C PHE A 258 -20.26 -1.30 2.91
N ALA A 259 -19.96 -0.02 3.08
CA ALA A 259 -20.54 0.82 4.13
C ALA A 259 -22.09 0.81 4.15
N PRO A 260 -22.81 1.00 3.03
CA PRO A 260 -24.28 0.92 3.04
C PRO A 260 -24.77 -0.50 3.34
N LEU A 261 -24.08 -1.55 2.87
CA LEU A 261 -24.43 -2.93 3.19
C LEU A 261 -24.29 -3.22 4.69
N PHE A 262 -23.18 -2.80 5.30
CA PHE A 262 -22.97 -2.88 6.75
C PHE A 262 -24.06 -2.14 7.51
N LEU A 263 -24.42 -0.93 7.07
CA LEU A 263 -25.51 -0.16 7.69
C LEU A 263 -26.84 -0.91 7.64
N ILE A 264 -27.19 -1.50 6.49
CA ILE A 264 -28.40 -2.32 6.34
C ILE A 264 -28.35 -3.53 7.28
N THR A 265 -27.24 -4.27 7.29
CA THR A 265 -27.08 -5.45 8.16
C THR A 265 -27.21 -5.08 9.64
N VAL A 266 -26.53 -4.03 10.08
CA VAL A 266 -26.63 -3.53 11.46
C VAL A 266 -28.05 -3.07 11.77
N GLY A 267 -28.71 -2.37 10.84
CA GLY A 267 -30.11 -1.93 11.00
C GLY A 267 -31.09 -3.09 11.15
N VAL A 268 -31.02 -4.09 10.26
CA VAL A 268 -31.86 -5.30 10.33
C VAL A 268 -31.60 -6.07 11.62
N TYR A 269 -30.33 -6.19 12.02
CA TYR A 269 -29.97 -6.86 13.26
C TYR A 269 -30.52 -6.15 14.50
N LEU A 270 -30.44 -4.81 14.55
CA LEU A 270 -31.04 -4.01 15.64
C LEU A 270 -32.56 -4.24 15.73
N LEU A 271 -33.27 -4.30 14.59
CA LEU A 271 -34.70 -4.62 14.55
C LEU A 271 -34.98 -6.04 15.06
N ALA A 272 -34.19 -7.02 14.64
CA ALA A 272 -34.32 -8.41 15.10
C ALA A 272 -34.09 -8.54 16.62
N MET A 273 -33.15 -7.77 17.18
CA MET A 273 -32.93 -7.73 18.64
C MET A 273 -34.13 -7.17 19.40
N LEU A 274 -34.73 -6.09 18.90
CA LEU A 274 -35.94 -5.50 19.51
C LEU A 274 -37.09 -6.51 19.51
N TYR A 275 -37.27 -7.24 18.40
CA TYR A 275 -38.27 -8.29 18.28
C TYR A 275 -38.00 -9.45 19.26
N ALA A 276 -36.73 -9.88 19.37
CA ALA A 276 -36.33 -10.97 20.26
C ALA A 276 -36.25 -10.57 21.75
N GLN A 277 -36.50 -9.30 22.08
CA GLN A 277 -36.36 -8.72 23.43
C GLN A 277 -35.00 -9.01 24.10
N LYS A 278 -33.93 -9.16 23.30
CA LYS A 278 -32.57 -9.40 23.81
C LYS A 278 -31.81 -8.08 23.96
N SER A 279 -31.16 -7.88 25.10
CA SER A 279 -30.33 -6.70 25.33
C SER A 279 -28.90 -6.95 24.84
N PRO A 280 -28.32 -6.07 24.01
CA PRO A 280 -26.92 -6.19 23.59
C PRO A 280 -25.93 -6.18 24.77
N TYR A 281 -26.29 -5.56 25.90
CA TYR A 281 -25.44 -5.49 27.09
C TYR A 281 -25.55 -6.71 28.00
N SER A 282 -26.52 -7.60 27.74
CA SER A 282 -26.73 -8.81 28.55
C SER A 282 -25.85 -9.97 28.12
N ASP A 283 -25.31 -9.95 26.89
CA ASP A 283 -24.48 -11.01 26.35
C ASP A 283 -23.08 -10.49 25.99
N ARG A 284 -22.06 -10.98 26.69
CA ARG A 284 -20.67 -10.64 26.40
C ARG A 284 -20.26 -11.08 24.99
N GLY A 285 -20.83 -12.17 24.48
CA GLY A 285 -20.62 -12.64 23.12
C GLY A 285 -21.09 -11.62 22.08
N PHE A 286 -22.16 -10.88 22.38
CA PHE A 286 -22.59 -9.77 21.54
C PHE A 286 -21.51 -8.67 21.45
N LEU A 287 -21.00 -8.21 22.60
CA LEU A 287 -19.99 -7.13 22.64
C LEU A 287 -18.68 -7.53 21.95
N ILE A 288 -18.32 -8.82 22.01
CA ILE A 288 -17.12 -9.36 21.35
C ILE A 288 -17.33 -9.53 19.84
N THR A 289 -18.55 -9.82 19.39
CA THR A 289 -18.84 -9.99 17.95
C THR A 289 -18.98 -8.65 17.24
N PHE A 290 -19.38 -7.60 17.97
CA PHE A 290 -19.62 -6.27 17.40
C PHE A 290 -18.42 -5.32 17.46
N ASN A 291 -17.51 -5.45 18.44
CA ASN A 291 -16.25 -4.70 18.53
C ASN A 291 -15.09 -5.45 17.87
#